data_AF-A0A2C5ZF97-F1
#
_entry.id   AF-A0A2C5ZF97-F1
#
_cell.length_a   1.000
_cell.length_b   1.000
_cell.length_c   1.000
_cell.angle_alpha   90.00
_cell.angle_beta   90.00
_cell.angle_gamma   90.00
#
_symmetry.space_group_name_H-M   'P 1'
#
loop_
_entity.id
_entity.type
_entity.pdbx_description
1 polymer ?
#
loop_
_entity_poly.entity_id
_entity_poly.type
_entity_poly.pdbx_seq_one_letter_code
_entity_poly.pdbx_strand_id
1 'polypeptide(L)'
;MATLMAENHLRMRIKDAIPPLMPESISPASEKILLSPAPDQHTSIFTNPIKTMKLTAVLALPFLLPLTSAGALPQKIEYRTDAEYIRCMNKLPRNSCLAELFYAIKQANLSLSDSCKRGGILGGNEPFAFKKKMLTGLGRYPVCSHVTWQHGTGKAIFGTHYYIRAEDYGVICDTCYGSAEKNE
;
A
#
# COMPACT_ATOMS: atom_id res chain seq x y z
N MET A 1 33.34 -51.37 -21.91
CA MET A 1 34.15 -50.76 -20.84
C MET A 1 34.89 -49.56 -21.41
N ALA A 2 34.27 -48.38 -21.34
CA ALA A 2 34.83 -47.06 -21.64
C ALA A 2 33.95 -46.07 -20.85
N THR A 3 34.22 -45.83 -19.56
CA THR A 3 35.15 -44.80 -19.04
C THR A 3 34.76 -43.43 -19.60
N LEU A 4 33.75 -42.74 -19.06
CA LEU A 4 33.79 -41.95 -17.81
C LEU A 4 34.76 -40.77 -17.89
N MET A 5 34.47 -39.79 -18.76
CA MET A 5 35.03 -38.43 -18.73
C MET A 5 34.08 -37.42 -19.40
N ALA A 6 33.10 -36.91 -18.63
CA ALA A 6 32.30 -35.75 -19.04
C ALA A 6 31.81 -34.92 -17.82
N GLU A 7 32.63 -34.85 -16.77
CA GLU A 7 32.43 -33.95 -15.63
C GLU A 7 33.71 -33.16 -15.42
N ASN A 8 33.84 -31.97 -16.03
CA ASN A 8 34.67 -30.86 -15.55
C ASN A 8 34.67 -29.66 -16.51
N HIS A 9 33.49 -29.13 -16.86
CA HIS A 9 33.44 -27.90 -17.67
C HIS A 9 32.38 -26.88 -17.24
N LEU A 10 31.99 -26.86 -15.96
CA LEU A 10 30.98 -25.94 -15.44
C LEU A 10 31.36 -25.31 -14.09
N ARG A 11 32.65 -24.95 -13.91
CA ARG A 11 33.14 -24.35 -12.66
C ARG A 11 34.02 -23.10 -12.80
N MET A 12 33.80 -22.31 -13.85
CA MET A 12 34.44 -21.00 -13.99
C MET A 12 33.56 -20.03 -14.78
N ARG A 13 32.58 -19.37 -14.15
CA ARG A 13 32.07 -18.01 -14.48
C ARG A 13 31.24 -17.42 -13.32
N ILE A 14 31.82 -17.37 -12.12
CA ILE A 14 31.28 -16.56 -11.02
C ILE A 14 32.47 -15.88 -10.32
N LYS A 15 33.05 -14.84 -10.94
CA LYS A 15 33.99 -13.95 -10.24
C LYS A 15 33.91 -12.47 -10.60
N ASP A 16 33.18 -12.05 -11.63
CA ASP A 16 33.18 -10.63 -12.04
C ASP A 16 31.77 -10.03 -12.05
N ALA A 17 31.24 -9.73 -10.86
CA ALA A 17 30.14 -8.79 -10.67
C ALA A 17 30.04 -8.34 -9.20
N ILE A 18 31.15 -7.91 -8.61
CA ILE A 18 31.11 -7.12 -7.37
C ILE A 18 31.17 -5.65 -7.81
N PRO A 19 30.07 -4.88 -7.72
CA PRO A 19 30.15 -3.44 -7.94
C PRO A 19 31.00 -2.80 -6.83
N PRO A 20 31.82 -1.79 -7.16
CA PRO A 20 32.66 -1.12 -6.18
C PRO A 20 31.81 -0.41 -5.13
N LEU A 21 32.19 -0.60 -3.87
CA LEU A 21 31.72 0.17 -2.71
C LEU A 21 31.98 1.65 -2.96
N MET A 22 30.91 2.43 -3.11
CA MET A 22 30.98 3.88 -3.11
C MET A 22 31.41 4.36 -1.72
N PRO A 23 32.36 5.31 -1.61
CA PRO A 23 32.76 5.89 -0.34
C PRO A 23 31.65 6.77 0.26
N GLU A 24 31.44 6.61 1.56
CA GLU A 24 30.63 7.47 2.41
C GLU A 24 31.09 8.93 2.31
N SER A 25 30.26 9.75 1.66
CA SER A 25 30.33 11.21 1.75
C SER A 25 29.63 11.65 3.03
N ILE A 26 30.38 11.68 4.13
CA ILE A 26 30.00 12.37 5.36
C ILE A 26 30.02 13.87 5.08
N SER A 27 28.85 14.50 5.00
CA SER A 27 28.70 15.95 5.00
C SER A 27 28.12 16.39 6.35
N PRO A 28 28.88 17.10 7.19
CA PRO A 28 28.36 17.73 8.39
C PRO A 28 28.19 19.23 8.13
N ALA A 29 26.96 19.73 8.02
CA ALA A 29 26.72 21.15 8.22
C ALA A 29 25.24 21.48 8.49
N SER A 30 25.06 22.22 9.57
CA SER A 30 23.97 23.17 9.81
C SER A 30 22.62 22.61 10.24
N GLU A 31 22.62 22.14 11.48
CA GLU A 31 21.86 22.76 12.56
C GLU A 31 21.32 24.18 12.21
N LYS A 32 20.01 24.25 11.94
CA LYS A 32 19.19 25.44 12.19
C LYS A 32 17.92 24.99 12.89
N ILE A 33 18.02 25.01 14.21
CA ILE A 33 16.90 24.97 15.13
C ILE A 33 16.09 26.25 14.87
N LEU A 34 14.99 26.12 14.12
CA LEU A 34 13.91 27.12 14.17
C LEU A 34 12.86 26.59 15.14
N LEU A 35 13.02 26.99 16.40
CA LEU A 35 11.90 27.09 17.32
C LEU A 35 10.84 27.96 16.65
N SER A 36 9.62 27.44 16.51
CA SER A 36 8.45 28.26 16.27
C SER A 36 7.32 27.81 17.19
N PRO A 37 6.57 28.79 17.72
CA PRO A 37 5.85 28.68 18.98
C PRO A 37 4.56 27.88 18.85
N ALA A 38 4.18 27.25 19.95
CA ALA A 38 2.86 26.68 20.18
C ALA A 38 1.78 27.76 20.09
N PRO A 39 0.68 27.55 19.36
CA PRO A 39 -0.54 28.30 19.54
C PRO A 39 -1.51 27.52 20.43
N ASP A 40 -1.68 28.07 21.64
CA ASP A 40 -2.94 28.30 22.33
C ASP A 40 -3.96 27.17 22.48
N GLN A 41 -4.03 26.72 23.74
CA GLN A 41 -5.16 26.05 24.36
C GLN A 41 -6.42 26.91 24.26
N HIS A 42 -7.26 26.67 23.26
CA HIS A 42 -8.66 27.08 23.35
C HIS A 42 -9.45 26.03 24.14
N THR A 43 -9.62 26.32 25.41
CA THR A 43 -10.67 25.80 26.27
C THR A 43 -12.03 26.18 25.68
N SER A 44 -12.75 25.20 25.14
CA SER A 44 -14.19 25.35 24.86
C SER A 44 -14.96 24.53 25.88
N ILE A 45 -15.32 25.22 26.97
CA ILE A 45 -16.33 24.79 27.93
C ILE A 45 -17.68 25.06 27.25
N PHE A 46 -18.33 24.01 26.73
CA PHE A 46 -19.76 24.06 26.43
C PHE A 46 -20.53 23.22 27.43
N THR A 47 -21.03 23.91 28.43
CA THR A 47 -22.09 23.51 29.33
C THR A 47 -23.39 23.27 28.55
N ASN A 48 -23.89 22.02 28.61
CA ASN A 48 -25.29 21.56 28.83
C ASN A 48 -26.45 22.49 28.41
N PRO A 49 -27.53 21.94 27.81
CA PRO A 49 -28.48 21.17 28.63
C PRO A 49 -29.04 19.89 28.01
N ILE A 50 -29.16 18.88 28.88
CA ILE A 50 -29.96 17.68 28.71
C ILE A 50 -31.41 18.11 28.44
N LYS A 51 -31.85 17.95 27.19
CA LYS A 51 -33.26 18.12 26.83
C LYS A 51 -33.99 16.82 27.12
N THR A 52 -34.89 16.88 28.08
CA THR A 52 -35.81 15.81 28.47
C THR A 52 -36.58 15.29 27.27
N MET A 53 -36.36 14.03 26.92
CA MET A 53 -37.15 13.31 25.94
C MET A 53 -38.52 12.97 26.55
N LYS A 54 -39.59 13.47 25.93
CA LYS A 54 -40.93 12.95 26.12
C LYS A 54 -41.01 11.56 25.50
N LEU A 55 -41.11 10.56 26.38
CA LEU A 55 -41.43 9.18 26.06
C LEU A 55 -42.87 9.15 25.50
N THR A 56 -43.00 9.09 24.18
CA THR A 56 -44.31 8.89 23.54
C THR A 56 -44.32 7.46 23.02
N ALA A 57 -44.95 6.58 23.79
CA ALA A 57 -45.26 5.23 23.38
C ALA A 57 -46.28 5.28 22.24
N VAL A 58 -45.89 4.86 21.05
CA VAL A 58 -46.83 4.51 19.97
C VAL A 58 -46.68 3.02 19.70
N LEU A 59 -47.78 2.34 20.02
CA LEU A 59 -48.05 0.94 19.76
C LEU A 59 -48.09 0.63 18.25
N ALA A 60 -47.60 -0.57 17.94
CA ALA A 60 -48.06 -1.49 16.90
C ALA A 60 -47.81 -1.13 15.43
N LEU A 61 -46.76 -1.72 14.85
CA LEU A 61 -46.84 -2.41 13.55
C LEU A 61 -45.86 -3.61 13.59
N PRO A 62 -46.30 -4.86 13.37
CA PRO A 62 -45.39 -5.99 13.24
C PRO A 62 -44.83 -6.02 11.81
N PHE A 63 -43.96 -5.07 11.47
CA PHE A 63 -43.10 -5.24 10.31
C PHE A 63 -41.97 -6.17 10.70
N LEU A 64 -42.19 -7.46 10.43
CA LEU A 64 -41.15 -8.47 10.28
C LEU A 64 -40.24 -8.06 9.11
N LEU A 65 -39.40 -7.05 9.32
CA LEU A 65 -38.22 -6.84 8.50
C LEU A 65 -37.20 -7.87 8.98
N PRO A 66 -36.82 -8.86 8.17
CA PRO A 66 -35.69 -9.70 8.52
C PRO A 66 -34.47 -8.78 8.61
N LEU A 67 -34.00 -8.55 9.84
CA LEU A 67 -32.63 -8.07 10.10
C LEU A 67 -31.68 -9.20 9.70
N THR A 68 -31.59 -9.49 8.41
CA THR A 68 -30.43 -10.15 7.84
C THR A 68 -29.36 -9.07 7.69
N SER A 69 -28.78 -8.66 8.82
CA SER A 69 -27.40 -8.16 8.82
C SER A 69 -26.52 -9.35 8.46
N ALA A 70 -26.59 -9.78 7.20
CA ALA A 70 -25.57 -10.60 6.59
C ALA A 70 -24.31 -9.76 6.68
N GLY A 71 -23.53 -10.00 7.72
CA GLY A 71 -22.17 -9.49 7.81
C GLY A 71 -21.50 -9.93 6.52
N ALA A 72 -21.36 -9.01 5.58
CA ALA A 72 -20.72 -9.26 4.31
C ALA A 72 -19.30 -9.69 4.66
N LEU A 73 -19.08 -11.01 4.63
CA LEU A 73 -17.75 -11.55 4.81
C LEU A 73 -16.84 -10.83 3.81
N PRO A 74 -15.63 -10.43 4.22
CA PRO A 74 -14.72 -9.73 3.34
C PRO A 74 -14.54 -10.58 2.08
N GLN A 75 -15.09 -10.10 0.96
CA GLN A 75 -15.03 -10.84 -0.29
C GLN A 75 -13.57 -10.97 -0.66
N LYS A 76 -13.11 -12.22 -0.72
CA LYS A 76 -11.74 -12.53 -1.13
C LYS A 76 -11.62 -12.10 -2.59
N ILE A 77 -10.84 -11.05 -2.84
CA ILE A 77 -10.60 -10.55 -4.19
C ILE A 77 -9.76 -11.58 -4.94
N GLU A 78 -10.32 -12.15 -6.01
CA GLU A 78 -9.62 -13.06 -6.90
C GLU A 78 -8.88 -12.27 -7.98
N TYR A 79 -7.81 -11.58 -7.58
CA TYR A 79 -7.04 -10.73 -8.50
C TYR A 79 -6.29 -11.53 -9.59
N ARG A 80 -6.03 -12.82 -9.39
CA ARG A 80 -5.25 -13.65 -10.32
C ARG A 80 -5.97 -13.93 -11.64
N THR A 81 -7.29 -13.83 -11.65
CA THR A 81 -8.14 -14.00 -12.83
C THR A 81 -8.54 -12.67 -13.45
N ASP A 82 -8.22 -11.54 -12.81
CA ASP A 82 -8.57 -10.22 -13.29
C ASP A 82 -7.72 -9.85 -14.52
N ALA A 83 -8.40 -9.43 -15.60
CA ALA A 83 -7.78 -9.10 -16.87
C ALA A 83 -6.80 -7.91 -16.76
N GLU A 84 -7.11 -6.91 -15.92
CA GLU A 84 -6.26 -5.74 -15.68
C GLU A 84 -4.95 -6.18 -14.99
N TYR A 85 -5.07 -7.06 -13.99
CA TYR A 85 -3.92 -7.64 -13.29
C TYR A 85 -3.05 -8.48 -14.21
N ILE A 86 -3.63 -9.45 -14.95
CA ILE A 86 -2.90 -10.34 -15.85
C ILE A 86 -2.14 -9.55 -16.92
N ARG A 87 -2.79 -8.54 -17.52
CA ARG A 87 -2.19 -7.67 -18.53
C ARG A 87 -0.95 -6.96 -18.00
N CYS A 88 -1.01 -6.47 -16.77
CA CYS A 88 0.10 -5.74 -16.15
C CYS A 88 1.20 -6.69 -15.64
N MET A 89 0.82 -7.84 -15.10
CA MET A 89 1.74 -8.86 -14.58
C MET A 89 2.74 -9.34 -15.63
N ASN A 90 2.31 -9.50 -16.89
CA ASN A 90 3.18 -9.94 -17.99
C ASN A 90 4.24 -8.91 -18.41
N LYS A 91 4.14 -7.67 -17.93
CA LYS A 91 5.09 -6.59 -18.24
C LYS A 91 6.09 -6.32 -17.11
N LEU A 92 5.84 -6.86 -15.92
CA LEU A 92 6.58 -6.54 -14.71
C LEU A 92 7.41 -7.74 -14.23
N PRO A 93 8.50 -7.50 -13.47
CA PRO A 93 9.23 -8.57 -12.83
C PRO A 93 8.34 -9.32 -11.83
N ARG A 94 8.62 -10.61 -11.62
CA ARG A 94 7.86 -11.49 -10.69
C ARG A 94 7.80 -10.96 -9.26
N ASN A 95 8.81 -10.19 -8.84
CA ASN A 95 8.92 -9.61 -7.50
C ASN A 95 8.37 -8.18 -7.41
N SER A 96 7.58 -7.74 -8.39
CA SER A 96 6.92 -6.45 -8.33
C SER A 96 5.83 -6.39 -7.25
N CYS A 97 5.51 -5.16 -6.85
CA CYS A 97 4.50 -4.84 -5.84
C CYS A 97 3.07 -4.91 -6.39
N LEU A 98 2.91 -5.36 -7.65
CA LEU A 98 1.65 -5.36 -8.37
C LEU A 98 0.53 -6.05 -7.60
N ALA A 99 0.78 -7.24 -7.05
CA ALA A 99 -0.28 -7.98 -6.36
C ALA A 99 -0.76 -7.24 -5.09
N GLU A 100 0.15 -6.65 -4.31
CA GLU A 100 -0.23 -5.89 -3.12
C GLU A 100 -1.00 -4.61 -3.47
N LEU A 101 -0.48 -3.86 -4.44
CA LEU A 101 -1.09 -2.63 -4.89
C LEU A 101 -2.47 -2.90 -5.49
N PHE A 102 -2.57 -3.86 -6.42
CA PHE A 102 -3.82 -4.23 -7.07
C PHE A 102 -4.86 -4.70 -6.04
N TYR A 103 -4.45 -5.52 -5.08
CA TYR A 103 -5.34 -6.00 -4.03
C TYR A 103 -5.85 -4.85 -3.15
N ALA A 104 -4.96 -3.95 -2.73
CA ALA A 104 -5.32 -2.82 -1.89
C ALA A 104 -6.27 -1.83 -2.60
N ILE A 105 -5.99 -1.53 -3.87
CA ILE A 105 -6.80 -0.64 -4.71
C ILE A 105 -8.18 -1.24 -5.00
N LYS A 106 -8.25 -2.53 -5.36
CA LYS A 106 -9.54 -3.21 -5.59
C LYS A 106 -10.35 -3.37 -4.30
N GLN A 107 -9.73 -3.56 -3.14
CA GLN A 107 -10.46 -3.55 -1.85
C GLN A 107 -11.10 -2.19 -1.56
N ALA A 108 -10.51 -1.10 -2.08
CA ALA A 108 -11.11 0.22 -2.01
C ALA A 108 -12.16 0.47 -3.12
N ASN A 109 -12.51 -0.55 -3.92
CA ASN A 109 -13.37 -0.45 -5.11
C ASN A 109 -12.89 0.56 -6.15
N LEU A 110 -11.57 0.72 -6.29
CA LEU A 110 -10.95 1.60 -7.27
C LEU A 110 -10.37 0.81 -8.45
N SER A 111 -10.27 1.45 -9.61
CA SER A 111 -9.50 0.94 -10.76
C SER A 111 -8.03 1.32 -10.61
N LEU A 112 -7.12 0.40 -10.93
CA LEU A 112 -5.69 0.70 -10.90
C LEU A 112 -5.32 1.68 -12.04
N SER A 113 -5.92 1.50 -13.21
CA SER A 113 -5.79 2.43 -14.33
C SER A 113 -6.19 3.87 -13.96
N ASP A 114 -7.33 4.07 -13.31
CA ASP A 114 -7.77 5.42 -12.92
C ASP A 114 -6.94 5.97 -11.76
N SER A 115 -6.49 5.10 -10.86
CA SER A 115 -5.63 5.49 -9.74
C SER A 115 -4.26 6.00 -10.21
N CYS A 116 -3.72 5.45 -11.30
CA CYS A 116 -2.43 5.82 -11.88
C CYS A 116 -2.48 7.08 -12.78
N LYS A 117 -3.66 7.57 -13.17
CA LYS A 117 -3.77 8.80 -13.97
C LYS A 117 -3.38 10.03 -13.17
N ARG A 118 -3.06 11.12 -13.86
CA ARG A 118 -2.87 12.43 -13.21
C ARG A 118 -4.12 12.83 -12.43
N GLY A 119 -3.96 13.23 -11.17
CA GLY A 119 -5.06 13.51 -10.25
C GLY A 119 -5.72 12.26 -9.63
N GLY A 120 -5.32 11.06 -10.05
CA GLY A 120 -5.62 9.80 -9.36
C GLY A 120 -4.82 9.67 -8.07
N ILE A 121 -5.26 8.76 -7.19
CA ILE A 121 -4.67 8.58 -5.85
C ILE A 121 -3.19 8.14 -5.86
N LEU A 122 -2.70 7.57 -6.97
CA LEU A 122 -1.30 7.22 -7.18
C LEU A 122 -0.58 8.22 -8.12
N GLY A 123 -1.32 9.11 -8.79
CA GLY A 123 -0.76 10.11 -9.69
C GLY A 123 -0.01 11.24 -8.98
N GLY A 124 -0.14 11.35 -7.66
CA GLY A 124 0.55 12.35 -6.83
C GLY A 124 1.98 12.00 -6.43
N ASN A 125 2.47 10.79 -6.73
CA ASN A 125 3.79 10.29 -6.31
C ASN A 125 4.01 10.32 -4.78
N GLU A 126 2.96 10.17 -3.99
CA GLU A 126 3.03 10.07 -2.53
C GLU A 126 2.97 8.60 -2.07
N PRO A 127 3.61 8.22 -0.94
CA PRO A 127 3.49 6.85 -0.42
C PRO A 127 2.04 6.42 -0.23
N PHE A 128 1.66 5.30 -0.84
CA PHE A 128 0.29 4.81 -0.77
C PHE A 128 0.09 3.99 0.50
N ALA A 129 -0.66 4.53 1.47
CA ALA A 129 -0.96 3.89 2.74
C ALA A 129 -2.30 3.12 2.73
N PHE A 130 -2.31 1.91 3.29
CA PHE A 130 -3.52 1.09 3.40
C PHE A 130 -3.49 0.22 4.65
N LYS A 131 -4.66 -0.26 5.11
CA LYS A 131 -4.74 -1.05 6.34
C LYS A 131 -4.16 -2.45 6.12
N LYS A 132 -3.33 -2.93 7.05
CA LYS A 132 -2.75 -4.28 7.05
C LYS A 132 -3.81 -5.38 6.86
N LYS A 133 -4.98 -5.23 7.49
CA LYS A 133 -6.11 -6.16 7.36
C LYS A 133 -6.63 -6.31 5.92
N MET A 134 -6.35 -5.34 5.04
CA MET A 134 -6.73 -5.42 3.64
C MET A 134 -5.91 -6.50 2.92
N LEU A 135 -4.71 -6.87 3.38
CA LEU A 135 -3.91 -7.91 2.72
C LEU A 135 -4.16 -9.33 3.24
N THR A 136 -5.05 -9.51 4.22
CA THR A 136 -5.31 -10.84 4.82
C THR A 136 -5.77 -11.87 3.77
N GLY A 137 -6.43 -11.44 2.70
CA GLY A 137 -6.87 -12.32 1.62
C GLY A 137 -5.93 -12.42 0.41
N LEU A 138 -4.73 -11.81 0.46
CA LEU A 138 -3.76 -11.80 -0.65
C LEU A 138 -3.23 -13.21 -0.99
N GLY A 139 -3.18 -14.10 0.01
CA GLY A 139 -2.70 -15.48 -0.13
C GLY A 139 -1.19 -15.64 -0.24
N ARG A 140 -0.41 -14.58 0.04
CA ARG A 140 1.05 -14.60 0.14
C ARG A 140 1.53 -13.54 1.14
N TYR A 141 2.77 -13.65 1.60
CA TYR A 141 3.40 -12.57 2.37
C TYR A 141 3.63 -11.36 1.46
N PRO A 142 3.31 -10.14 1.91
CA PRO A 142 3.52 -8.96 1.09
C PRO A 142 5.01 -8.62 1.02
N VAL A 143 5.47 -8.27 -0.17
CA VAL A 143 6.90 -8.11 -0.50
C VAL A 143 7.34 -6.65 -0.36
N CYS A 144 6.51 -5.72 -0.83
CA CYS A 144 6.83 -4.29 -0.88
C CYS A 144 6.07 -3.46 0.16
N SER A 145 5.13 -4.08 0.88
CA SER A 145 4.40 -3.37 1.92
C SER A 145 5.31 -3.16 3.12
N HIS A 146 5.65 -1.91 3.41
CA HIS A 146 6.48 -1.55 4.54
C HIS A 146 5.62 -1.18 5.76
N VAL A 147 6.12 -1.49 6.95
CA VAL A 147 5.55 -0.99 8.21
C VAL A 147 6.00 0.45 8.43
N THR A 148 5.09 1.32 8.85
CA THR A 148 5.41 2.71 9.23
C THR A 148 6.50 2.74 10.29
N TRP A 149 7.55 3.51 10.06
CA TRP A 149 8.60 3.79 11.05
C TRP A 149 8.29 5.12 11.74
N GLN A 150 8.49 5.16 13.05
CA GLN A 150 8.36 6.42 13.77
C GLN A 150 9.64 7.21 13.55
N HIS A 151 9.52 8.40 12.98
CA HIS A 151 10.66 9.26 12.70
C HIS A 151 11.42 9.55 14.02
N GLY A 152 12.75 9.38 14.00
CA GLY A 152 13.62 9.68 15.14
C GLY A 152 13.78 8.60 16.22
N THR A 153 12.99 7.51 16.21
CA THR A 153 13.12 6.46 17.25
C THR A 153 13.69 5.14 16.74
N GLY A 154 13.77 4.95 15.42
CA GLY A 154 14.21 3.69 14.81
C GLY A 154 13.30 2.50 15.18
N LYS A 155 12.11 2.75 15.71
CA LYS A 155 11.12 1.73 16.04
C LYS A 155 10.08 1.65 14.93
N ALA A 156 9.79 0.43 14.49
CA ALA A 156 8.62 0.19 13.69
C ALA A 156 7.40 0.58 14.53
N ILE A 157 6.58 1.49 14.02
CA ILE A 157 5.23 1.65 14.53
C ILE A 157 4.55 0.34 14.15
N PHE A 158 4.25 -0.48 15.15
CA PHE A 158 3.31 -1.59 15.02
C PHE A 158 1.90 -1.01 14.79
N GLY A 159 1.76 -0.34 13.66
CA GLY A 159 0.54 0.30 13.21
C GLY A 159 -0.34 -0.69 12.48
N THR A 160 -1.59 -0.29 12.32
CA THR A 160 -2.58 -1.05 11.56
C THR A 160 -2.45 -0.82 10.04
N HIS A 161 -1.43 -0.07 9.60
CA HIS A 161 -1.23 0.34 8.21
C HIS A 161 0.11 -0.14 7.65
N TYR A 162 0.10 -0.44 6.36
CA TYR A 162 1.27 -0.59 5.52
C TYR A 162 1.31 0.53 4.49
N TYR A 163 2.46 0.73 3.89
CA TYR A 163 2.61 1.62 2.74
C TYR A 163 3.40 0.96 1.62
N ILE A 164 3.14 1.38 0.38
CA ILE A 164 3.97 1.13 -0.79
C ILE A 164 4.57 2.47 -1.20
N ARG A 165 5.88 2.51 -1.44
CA ARG A 165 6.55 3.76 -1.80
C ARG A 165 6.20 4.17 -3.23
N ALA A 166 6.35 5.47 -3.51
CA ALA A 166 6.04 6.03 -4.81
C ALA A 166 6.89 5.43 -5.94
N GLU A 167 8.15 5.11 -5.66
CA GLU A 167 9.05 4.53 -6.65
C GLU A 167 8.64 3.10 -7.03
N ASP A 168 8.11 2.36 -6.05
CA ASP A 168 7.72 0.96 -6.22
C ASP A 168 6.43 0.84 -7.06
N TYR A 169 5.44 1.72 -6.83
CA TYR A 169 4.22 1.74 -7.64
C TYR A 169 4.35 2.59 -8.91
N GLY A 170 5.27 3.56 -8.95
CA GLY A 170 5.50 4.42 -10.11
C GLY A 170 5.89 3.59 -11.33
N VAL A 171 6.81 2.64 -11.16
CA VAL A 171 7.18 1.68 -12.21
C VAL A 171 5.97 0.89 -12.72
N ILE A 172 5.01 0.55 -11.84
CA ILE A 172 3.78 -0.15 -12.23
C ILE A 172 2.88 0.78 -13.05
N CYS A 173 2.66 2.01 -12.58
CA CYS A 173 1.87 3.00 -13.28
C CYS A 173 2.45 3.30 -14.67
N ASP A 174 3.75 3.53 -14.76
CA ASP A 174 4.43 3.85 -16.02
C ASP A 174 4.42 2.67 -16.99
N THR A 175 4.80 1.49 -16.54
CA THR A 175 4.93 0.29 -17.40
C THR A 175 3.57 -0.21 -17.91
N CYS A 176 2.54 -0.13 -17.07
CA CYS A 176 1.22 -0.67 -17.39
C CYS A 176 0.24 0.36 -17.94
N TYR A 177 0.38 1.65 -17.57
CA TYR A 177 -0.60 2.70 -17.83
C TYR A 177 0.00 4.03 -18.34
N GLY A 178 1.33 4.20 -18.33
CA GLY A 178 2.03 5.46 -18.67
C GLY A 178 2.03 5.87 -20.15
N SER A 179 1.18 5.26 -20.98
CA SER A 179 1.15 5.49 -22.43
C SER A 179 0.19 6.62 -22.87
N ALA A 180 -0.55 7.24 -21.96
CA ALA A 180 -1.69 8.09 -22.33
C ALA A 180 -1.41 9.61 -22.40
N GLU A 181 -0.31 10.12 -21.83
CA GLU A 181 -0.09 11.58 -21.70
C GLU A 181 1.16 12.12 -22.45
N LYS A 182 1.73 11.38 -23.41
CA LYS A 182 2.88 11.88 -24.19
C LYS A 182 2.52 12.77 -25.40
N ASN A 183 1.26 13.18 -25.57
CA ASN A 183 0.81 13.95 -26.73
C ASN A 183 -0.14 15.12 -26.35
N GLU A 184 0.28 15.98 -25.42
CA GLU A 184 -0.34 17.32 -25.28
C GLU A 184 0.72 18.39 -25.07
#